data_AF-A0A7S2YSF5-F1
#
_entry.id   AF-A0A7S2YSF5-F1
#
_cell.length_a   1.000
_cell.length_b   1.000
_cell.length_c   1.000
_cell.angle_alpha   90.00
_cell.angle_beta   90.00
_cell.angle_gamma   90.00
#
_symmetry.space_group_name_H-M   'P 1'
#
loop_
_entity.id
_entity.type
_entity.pdbx_description
1 polymer ?
#
loop_
_entity_poly.entity_id
_entity_poly.type
_entity_poly.pdbx_seq_one_letter_code
_entity_poly.pdbx_strand_id
1 'polypeptide(L)'
;MWLNAKSTSSASSCRFAHRRFLQLFVGLVFVVVASWIAPFRTVTDEASADARNRKNESSSVRKWGQGVVSDGNDKGRCEMKADQRETLRLVDQLRSEQRTLPSPIINLGMPKMGSSSLHEFFKCSGTYNSSHYTCGPRPRGEGKRGPGLRCGTCMERAWKKGLPLLKSCGGASNEFKNGYTAFMQMDYNTPGKTCFYPQMSALNAIHKEYPNATFVLISRPLDDWIRSLDDWHGYRNRLVNCNLPGLPVGVGHDNDDLKQWVCHHQANVRKFVQAHPSHALVELNLYETTQNDRIMSQLFLNEGHSATSNDEANTDGAGCFGHANKNHKKKKNVTREESAT
;
A
#
# COMPACT_ATOMS: atom_id res chain seq x y z
N MET A 1 -59.57 -28.40 15.18
CA MET A 1 -58.99 -27.05 15.41
C MET A 1 -58.51 -26.54 14.06
N TRP A 2 -59.34 -25.80 13.33
CA TRP A 2 -59.42 -24.32 13.31
C TRP A 2 -58.09 -23.69 12.87
N LEU A 3 -57.95 -22.90 11.81
CA LEU A 3 -58.89 -22.30 10.85
C LEU A 3 -58.13 -21.99 9.55
N ASN A 4 -58.89 -21.93 8.46
CA ASN A 4 -58.48 -21.61 7.10
C ASN A 4 -59.04 -20.23 6.71
N ALA A 5 -58.36 -19.55 5.78
CA ALA A 5 -58.88 -18.57 4.80
C ALA A 5 -59.18 -17.09 5.16
N LYS A 6 -59.06 -16.28 4.07
CA LYS A 6 -59.43 -14.87 3.79
C LYS A 6 -58.31 -13.85 4.07
N SER A 7 -58.07 -12.80 3.29
CA SER A 7 -58.89 -12.10 2.29
C SER A 7 -58.02 -11.28 1.32
N THR A 8 -58.50 -11.16 0.09
CA THR A 8 -58.12 -10.20 -0.96
C THR A 8 -58.53 -8.75 -0.65
N SER A 9 -57.80 -7.78 -1.19
CA SER A 9 -58.21 -6.45 -1.73
C SER A 9 -56.95 -5.57 -1.85
N SER A 10 -56.80 -4.55 -2.67
CA SER A 10 -57.42 -4.04 -3.89
C SER A 10 -56.47 -2.92 -4.38
N ALA A 11 -56.41 -2.72 -5.69
CA ALA A 11 -55.60 -1.72 -6.36
C ALA A 11 -55.93 -0.27 -5.98
N SER A 12 -54.95 0.63 -6.13
CA SER A 12 -55.21 2.01 -6.56
C SER A 12 -54.02 2.53 -7.36
N SER A 13 -54.29 2.74 -8.65
CA SER A 13 -53.44 3.46 -9.59
C SER A 13 -53.40 4.94 -9.25
N CYS A 14 -52.25 5.58 -9.39
CA CYS A 14 -52.16 7.03 -9.56
C CYS A 14 -51.57 7.30 -10.95
N ARG A 15 -52.46 7.51 -11.93
CA ARG A 15 -52.14 8.17 -13.20
C ARG A 15 -52.51 9.64 -13.03
N PHE A 16 -51.56 10.54 -13.24
CA PHE A 16 -51.88 11.94 -13.55
C PHE A 16 -51.34 12.25 -14.94
N ALA A 17 -52.23 12.78 -15.77
CA ALA A 17 -52.07 12.99 -17.18
C ALA A 17 -51.69 14.45 -17.50
N HIS A 18 -51.01 14.60 -18.63
CA HIS A 18 -51.07 15.72 -19.58
C HIS A 18 -50.70 17.15 -19.11
N ARG A 19 -49.68 17.72 -19.78
CA ARG A 19 -49.92 18.86 -20.68
C ARG A 19 -48.79 19.01 -21.71
N ARG A 20 -49.23 19.02 -22.97
CA ARG A 20 -48.46 19.44 -24.15
C ARG A 20 -48.27 20.96 -24.09
N PHE A 21 -47.09 21.45 -24.46
CA PHE A 21 -46.97 22.78 -25.06
C PHE A 21 -46.04 22.67 -26.27
N LEU A 22 -46.64 22.95 -27.42
CA LEU A 22 -46.01 23.03 -28.74
C LEU A 22 -45.95 24.53 -29.03
N GLN A 23 -44.76 25.11 -29.21
CA GLN A 23 -44.67 26.38 -29.93
C GLN A 23 -43.41 26.43 -30.80
N LEU A 24 -43.71 26.61 -32.07
CA LEU A 24 -42.88 26.89 -33.23
C LEU A 24 -41.95 28.08 -33.01
N PHE A 25 -40.69 27.95 -33.44
CA PHE A 25 -39.95 29.07 -34.02
C PHE A 25 -39.19 28.57 -35.25
N VAL A 26 -39.72 28.95 -36.41
CA VAL A 26 -39.05 28.95 -37.70
C VAL A 26 -38.32 30.28 -37.81
N GLY A 27 -37.01 30.25 -38.09
CA GLY A 27 -36.19 31.45 -38.20
C GLY A 27 -34.87 31.13 -38.90
N LEU A 28 -34.93 31.13 -40.22
CA LEU A 28 -33.85 30.97 -41.19
C LEU A 28 -32.94 32.21 -41.16
N VAL A 29 -31.63 32.07 -40.91
CA VAL A 29 -30.61 33.02 -41.37
C VAL A 29 -29.40 32.26 -41.91
N PHE A 30 -29.03 32.67 -43.12
CA PHE A 30 -28.05 32.12 -44.05
C PHE A 30 -26.63 32.68 -43.79
N VAL A 31 -25.63 31.86 -44.15
CA VAL A 31 -24.24 32.18 -44.60
C VAL A 31 -23.30 32.90 -43.62
N VAL A 32 -22.20 32.24 -43.21
CA VAL A 32 -20.83 32.44 -43.74
C VAL A 32 -20.02 31.15 -43.52
N VAL A 33 -19.58 30.55 -44.62
CA VAL A 33 -18.57 29.51 -44.69
C VAL A 33 -17.20 30.17 -44.62
N ALA A 34 -16.38 29.81 -43.63
CA ALA A 34 -14.94 30.10 -43.65
C ALA A 34 -14.17 28.89 -43.13
N SER A 35 -13.43 28.28 -44.06
CA SER A 35 -12.53 27.15 -43.92
C SER A 35 -11.54 27.27 -42.78
N TRP A 36 -11.55 26.29 -41.87
CA TRP A 36 -10.37 25.85 -41.12
C TRP A 36 -10.38 24.32 -41.06
N ILE A 37 -9.83 23.69 -42.10
CA ILE A 37 -9.45 22.28 -42.06
C ILE A 37 -8.13 22.23 -41.28
N ALA A 38 -8.20 21.94 -39.98
CA ALA A 38 -7.04 21.51 -39.21
C ALA A 38 -6.77 20.03 -39.57
N PRO A 39 -5.51 19.65 -39.85
CA PRO A 39 -5.19 18.28 -40.19
C PRO A 39 -5.41 17.38 -38.97
N PHE A 40 -6.17 16.31 -39.18
CA PHE A 40 -6.27 15.17 -38.29
C PHE A 40 -4.85 14.65 -38.01
N ARG A 41 -4.31 14.96 -36.82
CA ARG A 41 -3.10 14.29 -36.32
C ARG A 41 -3.48 12.87 -35.92
N THR A 42 -2.94 11.91 -36.66
CA THR A 42 -2.98 10.49 -36.30
C THR A 42 -2.29 10.30 -34.95
N VAL A 43 -3.06 9.82 -33.96
CA VAL A 43 -2.56 9.38 -32.66
C VAL A 43 -1.79 8.07 -32.88
N THR A 44 -0.50 8.16 -33.19
CA THR A 44 0.37 6.97 -33.31
C THR A 44 1.71 7.06 -32.57
N ASP A 45 2.02 8.15 -31.87
CA ASP A 45 3.37 8.35 -31.31
C ASP A 45 3.50 8.18 -29.78
N GLU A 46 2.42 8.15 -29.00
CA GLU A 46 2.53 8.01 -27.53
C GLU A 46 2.88 6.59 -27.06
N ALA A 47 2.55 5.56 -27.85
CA ALA A 47 2.92 4.17 -27.52
C ALA A 47 4.45 3.90 -27.65
N SER A 48 5.16 4.69 -28.45
CA SER A 48 6.60 4.50 -28.72
C SER A 48 7.49 5.09 -27.62
N ALA A 49 7.05 6.17 -26.96
CA ALA A 49 7.75 6.75 -25.81
C ALA A 49 7.68 5.81 -24.59
N ASP A 50 6.54 5.15 -24.39
CA ASP A 50 6.31 4.24 -23.28
C ASP A 50 7.13 2.94 -23.41
N ALA A 51 7.35 2.44 -24.63
CA ALA A 51 8.22 1.29 -24.88
C ALA A 51 9.72 1.59 -24.67
N ARG A 52 10.18 2.82 -24.97
CA ARG A 52 11.57 3.25 -24.72
C ARG A 52 11.89 3.37 -23.23
N ASN A 53 10.95 3.84 -22.42
CA ASN A 53 11.15 3.93 -20.97
C ASN A 53 11.23 2.55 -20.29
N ARG A 54 10.57 1.51 -20.84
CA ARG A 54 10.65 0.12 -20.34
C ARG A 54 12.04 -0.52 -20.47
N LYS A 55 12.79 -0.20 -21.54
CA LYS A 55 14.20 -0.64 -21.67
C LYS A 55 15.06 0.03 -20.59
N ASN A 56 14.77 1.28 -20.24
CA ASN A 56 15.46 1.99 -19.18
C ASN A 56 15.11 1.47 -17.78
N GLU A 57 13.85 1.12 -17.49
CA GLU A 57 13.49 0.48 -16.21
C GLU A 57 14.05 -0.94 -16.07
N SER A 58 14.02 -1.75 -17.14
CA SER A 58 14.71 -3.05 -17.15
C SER A 58 16.23 -2.90 -16.96
N SER A 59 16.83 -1.81 -17.44
CA SER A 59 18.23 -1.45 -17.16
C SER A 59 18.44 -0.98 -15.71
N SER A 60 17.45 -0.34 -15.09
CA SER A 60 17.47 0.05 -13.67
C SER A 60 17.49 -1.19 -12.77
N VAL A 61 16.73 -2.24 -13.11
CA VAL A 61 16.81 -3.55 -12.41
C VAL A 61 18.22 -4.16 -12.50
N ARG A 62 18.97 -3.94 -13.59
CA ARG A 62 20.39 -4.35 -13.67
C ARG A 62 21.32 -3.48 -12.82
N LYS A 63 20.96 -2.22 -12.55
CA LYS A 63 21.76 -1.30 -11.71
C LYS A 63 21.63 -1.53 -10.20
N TRP A 64 20.65 -2.32 -9.74
CA TRP A 64 20.51 -2.68 -8.32
C TRP A 64 21.77 -3.34 -7.73
N GLY A 65 22.64 -3.93 -8.57
CA GLY A 65 23.89 -4.57 -8.14
C GLY A 65 25.18 -3.79 -8.43
N GLN A 66 25.14 -2.62 -9.07
CA GLN A 66 26.35 -1.95 -9.58
C GLN A 66 26.67 -0.59 -8.93
N GLY A 67 25.84 -0.11 -8.00
CA GLY A 67 25.93 1.27 -7.47
C GLY A 67 26.41 1.44 -6.03
N VAL A 68 26.74 0.36 -5.31
CA VAL A 68 27.33 0.45 -3.98
C VAL A 68 28.59 -0.40 -3.99
N VAL A 69 29.65 0.17 -4.56
CA VAL A 69 31.00 -0.27 -4.23
C VAL A 69 31.16 0.07 -2.75
N SER A 70 30.93 -0.92 -1.89
CA SER A 70 31.44 -0.88 -0.53
C SER A 70 32.94 -0.75 -0.64
N ASP A 71 33.48 0.42 -0.29
CA ASP A 71 34.92 0.62 -0.16
C ASP A 71 35.46 -0.54 0.69
N GLY A 72 36.41 -1.28 0.10
CA GLY A 72 36.73 -2.66 0.41
C GLY A 72 37.39 -2.94 1.76
N ASN A 73 37.03 -2.23 2.84
CA ASN A 73 37.53 -2.50 4.18
C ASN A 73 36.51 -2.33 5.31
N ASP A 74 35.28 -1.92 4.99
CA ASP A 74 34.17 -2.02 5.94
C ASP A 74 33.20 -3.07 5.38
N LYS A 75 33.26 -4.30 5.92
CA LYS A 75 32.07 -5.17 5.92
C LYS A 75 31.05 -4.54 6.86
N GLY A 76 30.65 -3.31 6.52
CA GLY A 76 29.82 -2.43 7.30
C GLY A 76 28.56 -3.19 7.60
N ARG A 77 28.46 -3.64 8.85
CA ARG A 77 27.31 -4.38 9.35
C ARG A 77 26.12 -3.47 9.07
N CYS A 78 25.29 -3.84 8.11
CA CYS A 78 24.13 -3.04 7.83
C CYS A 78 23.26 -2.97 9.09
N GLU A 79 23.14 -1.78 9.65
CA GLU A 79 22.27 -1.52 10.78
C GLU A 79 21.04 -0.78 10.27
N MET A 80 19.90 -1.49 10.26
CA MET A 80 18.62 -0.90 9.94
C MET A 80 18.15 -0.04 11.11
N LYS A 81 18.51 1.23 11.10
CA LYS A 81 17.92 2.25 11.96
C LYS A 81 16.92 3.04 11.14
N ALA A 82 15.65 3.03 11.57
CA ALA A 82 14.66 3.99 11.09
C ALA A 82 15.15 5.40 11.48
N ASP A 83 15.10 6.36 10.56
CA ASP A 83 15.35 7.75 10.91
C ASP A 83 14.08 8.40 11.49
N GLN A 84 13.70 7.95 12.68
CA GLN A 84 12.54 8.49 13.39
C GLN A 84 12.73 9.98 13.75
N ARG A 85 13.96 10.50 13.77
CA ARG A 85 14.19 11.94 14.01
C ARG A 85 13.66 12.79 12.88
N GLU A 86 13.89 12.39 11.64
CA GLU A 86 13.36 13.10 10.48
C GLU A 86 11.82 13.01 10.43
N THR A 87 11.28 11.85 10.81
CA THR A 87 9.82 11.67 10.94
C THR A 87 9.23 12.60 12.01
N LEU A 88 9.89 12.77 13.15
CA LEU A 88 9.44 13.71 14.20
C LEU A 88 9.51 15.17 13.73
N ARG A 89 10.54 15.56 12.97
CA ARG A 89 10.59 16.90 12.35
C ARG A 89 9.44 17.14 11.39
N LEU A 90 9.10 16.14 10.57
CA LEU A 90 7.95 16.21 9.67
C LEU A 90 6.64 16.40 10.45
N VAL A 91 6.47 15.71 11.58
CA VAL A 91 5.31 15.90 12.47
C VAL A 91 5.22 17.35 12.95
N ASP A 92 6.32 17.89 13.49
CA ASP A 92 6.34 19.25 14.02
C ASP A 92 6.06 20.29 12.92
N GLN A 93 6.64 20.10 11.73
CA GLN A 93 6.39 20.93 10.57
C GLN A 93 4.91 20.93 10.18
N LEU A 94 4.32 19.75 9.95
CA LEU A 94 2.92 19.63 9.51
C LEU A 94 1.94 20.22 10.52
N ARG A 95 2.21 20.05 11.82
CA ARG A 95 1.41 20.66 12.88
C ARG A 95 1.50 22.17 12.87
N SER A 96 2.70 22.73 12.69
CA SER A 96 2.90 24.18 12.61
C SER A 96 2.21 24.80 11.39
N GLU A 97 2.16 24.06 10.27
CA GLU A 97 1.53 24.48 9.03
C GLU A 97 0.03 24.15 8.97
N GLN A 98 -0.52 23.43 9.97
CA GLN A 98 -1.89 22.89 9.96
C GLN A 98 -2.22 22.09 8.69
N ARG A 99 -1.26 21.28 8.23
CA ARG A 99 -1.38 20.48 6.99
C ARG A 99 -1.44 18.99 7.28
N THR A 100 -2.13 18.27 6.41
CA THR A 100 -2.17 16.81 6.41
C THR A 100 -1.27 16.23 5.34
N LEU A 101 -0.88 14.97 5.54
CA LEU A 101 -0.08 14.23 4.57
C LEU A 101 -0.91 13.87 3.33
N PRO A 102 -0.31 13.95 2.12
CA PRO A 102 -1.00 13.61 0.88
C PRO A 102 -1.26 12.11 0.75
N SER A 103 -2.35 11.77 0.05
CA SER A 103 -2.75 10.39 -0.23
C SER A 103 -2.35 9.96 -1.65
N PRO A 104 -2.23 8.65 -1.94
CA PRO A 104 -2.37 7.52 -1.01
C PRO A 104 -1.17 7.38 -0.07
N ILE A 105 -1.39 6.67 1.03
CA ILE A 105 -0.34 6.23 1.95
C ILE A 105 0.12 4.84 1.52
N ILE A 106 1.40 4.65 1.26
CA ILE A 106 1.91 3.41 0.69
C ILE A 106 3.05 2.88 1.56
N ASN A 107 2.88 1.66 2.07
CA ASN A 107 3.93 0.96 2.79
C ASN A 107 4.98 0.43 1.81
N LEU A 108 6.21 0.94 1.91
CA LEU A 108 7.38 0.46 1.18
C LEU A 108 8.24 -0.51 2.00
N GLY A 109 7.85 -0.82 3.25
CA GLY A 109 8.48 -1.84 4.07
C GLY A 109 8.37 -3.24 3.48
N MET A 110 9.26 -4.13 3.92
CA MET A 110 9.24 -5.52 3.47
C MET A 110 8.09 -6.30 4.14
N PRO A 111 7.59 -7.37 3.50
CA PRO A 111 6.73 -8.33 4.15
C PRO A 111 7.32 -8.76 5.50
N LYS A 112 6.47 -8.99 6.50
CA LYS A 112 6.86 -9.36 7.88
C LYS A 112 7.57 -8.26 8.70
N MET A 113 7.65 -7.02 8.21
CA MET A 113 8.13 -5.87 8.98
C MET A 113 7.04 -5.07 9.71
N GLY A 114 5.79 -5.54 9.72
CA GLY A 114 4.70 -4.86 10.44
C GLY A 114 3.59 -4.30 9.57
N SER A 115 3.46 -4.75 8.32
CA SER A 115 2.33 -4.41 7.43
C SER A 115 0.96 -4.61 8.08
N SER A 116 0.78 -5.66 8.89
CA SER A 116 -0.47 -5.91 9.62
C SER A 116 -0.73 -4.88 10.71
N SER A 117 0.31 -4.45 11.45
CA SER A 117 0.17 -3.40 12.46
C SER A 117 -0.22 -2.06 11.83
N LEU A 118 0.41 -1.71 10.70
CA LEU A 118 0.01 -0.52 9.95
C LEU A 118 -1.43 -0.62 9.41
N HIS A 119 -1.82 -1.78 8.89
CA HIS A 119 -3.18 -2.00 8.40
C HIS A 119 -4.23 -1.83 9.50
N GLU A 120 -4.01 -2.41 10.67
CA GLU A 120 -4.93 -2.27 11.80
C GLU A 120 -4.96 -0.83 12.34
N PHE A 121 -3.82 -0.12 12.36
CA PHE A 121 -3.81 1.31 12.70
C PHE A 121 -4.73 2.11 11.75
N PHE A 122 -4.57 1.96 10.44
CA PHE A 122 -5.38 2.71 9.48
C PHE A 122 -6.85 2.31 9.51
N LYS A 123 -7.19 1.06 9.82
CA LYS A 123 -8.58 0.65 10.08
C LYS A 123 -9.14 1.29 11.35
N CYS A 124 -8.36 1.29 12.44
CA CYS A 124 -8.72 1.90 13.72
C CYS A 124 -8.94 3.41 13.59
N SER A 125 -8.16 4.09 12.74
CA SER A 125 -8.29 5.55 12.49
C SER A 125 -9.64 5.97 11.92
N GLY A 126 -10.41 5.05 11.32
CA GLY A 126 -11.68 5.33 10.63
C GLY A 126 -11.58 6.22 9.38
N THR A 127 -10.41 6.80 9.10
CA THR A 127 -10.23 7.83 8.06
C THR A 127 -9.74 7.25 6.73
N TYR A 128 -9.00 6.14 6.78
CA TYR A 128 -8.36 5.54 5.61
C TYR A 128 -8.96 4.18 5.28
N ASN A 129 -9.23 3.93 4.00
CA ASN A 129 -9.52 2.59 3.53
C ASN A 129 -8.20 1.87 3.26
N SER A 130 -7.86 0.93 4.14
CA SER A 130 -6.57 0.23 4.10
C SER A 130 -6.67 -1.14 3.42
N SER A 131 -5.69 -1.46 2.57
CA SER A 131 -5.50 -2.81 2.02
C SER A 131 -4.34 -3.53 2.69
N HIS A 132 -4.48 -4.84 2.84
CA HIS A 132 -3.42 -5.74 3.32
C HIS A 132 -3.42 -7.00 2.47
N TYR A 133 -2.47 -7.11 1.54
CA TYR A 133 -2.23 -8.19 0.55
C TYR A 133 -3.39 -8.53 -0.41
N THR A 134 -4.63 -8.13 -0.12
CA THR A 134 -5.79 -8.19 -1.01
C THR A 134 -6.26 -6.80 -1.37
N CYS A 135 -6.51 -6.58 -2.66
CA CYS A 135 -6.76 -5.29 -3.27
C CYS A 135 -8.10 -5.25 -4.02
N GLY A 136 -9.08 -6.03 -3.58
CA GLY A 136 -10.44 -5.97 -4.11
C GLY A 136 -11.12 -7.33 -4.25
N PRO A 137 -12.40 -7.32 -4.69
CA PRO A 137 -13.13 -8.54 -4.99
C PRO A 137 -12.47 -9.28 -6.16
N ARG A 138 -12.72 -10.59 -6.24
CA ARG A 138 -12.23 -11.39 -7.36
C ARG A 138 -12.89 -10.98 -8.67
N PRO A 139 -12.18 -11.11 -9.81
CA PRO A 139 -12.81 -11.03 -11.12
C PRO A 139 -14.01 -11.99 -11.22
N ARG A 140 -15.10 -11.55 -11.86
CA ARG A 140 -16.25 -12.42 -12.12
C ARG A 140 -15.78 -13.62 -12.95
N GLY A 141 -16.12 -14.83 -12.50
CA GLY A 141 -15.74 -16.10 -13.16
C GLY A 141 -14.60 -16.84 -12.47
N GLU A 142 -13.82 -16.19 -11.60
CA GLU A 142 -12.89 -16.88 -10.71
C GLU A 142 -13.67 -17.33 -9.45
N GLY A 143 -13.91 -18.64 -9.31
CA GLY A 143 -14.86 -19.23 -8.35
C GLY A 143 -14.88 -18.61 -6.94
N LYS A 144 -16.06 -18.61 -6.30
CA LYS A 144 -16.36 -17.91 -5.02
C LYS A 144 -15.60 -18.42 -3.79
N ARG A 145 -14.76 -19.46 -3.89
CA ARG A 145 -14.08 -20.08 -2.73
C ARG A 145 -12.65 -19.54 -2.57
N GLY A 146 -12.44 -18.69 -1.57
CA GLY A 146 -11.11 -18.25 -1.10
C GLY A 146 -10.88 -16.73 -1.05
N PRO A 147 -9.66 -16.28 -0.71
CA PRO A 147 -9.33 -14.88 -0.46
C PRO A 147 -9.41 -14.02 -1.72
N GLY A 148 -9.74 -12.72 -1.56
CA GLY A 148 -9.86 -11.72 -2.64
C GLY A 148 -8.65 -11.60 -3.57
N LEU A 149 -8.74 -10.73 -4.58
CA LEU A 149 -7.66 -10.53 -5.55
C LEU A 149 -6.39 -10.05 -4.83
N ARG A 150 -5.28 -10.79 -4.99
CA ARG A 150 -4.01 -10.45 -4.34
C ARG A 150 -3.42 -9.18 -4.95
N CYS A 151 -3.00 -8.24 -4.12
CA CYS A 151 -2.43 -6.95 -4.55
C CYS A 151 -1.27 -7.15 -5.53
N GLY A 152 -0.26 -7.94 -5.16
CA GLY A 152 0.92 -8.15 -6.00
C GLY A 152 0.59 -8.77 -7.36
N THR A 153 -0.32 -9.75 -7.41
CA THR A 153 -0.75 -10.34 -8.70
C THR A 153 -1.52 -9.34 -9.56
N CYS A 154 -2.40 -8.53 -8.97
CA CYS A 154 -3.10 -7.49 -9.71
C CYS A 154 -2.11 -6.45 -10.26
N MET A 155 -1.23 -5.94 -9.40
CA MET A 155 -0.29 -4.88 -9.76
C MET A 155 0.74 -5.38 -10.78
N GLU A 156 1.16 -6.64 -10.72
CA GLU A 156 2.02 -7.25 -11.74
C GLU A 156 1.31 -7.26 -13.11
N ARG A 157 0.03 -7.65 -13.15
CA ARG A 157 -0.77 -7.66 -14.39
C ARG A 157 -0.96 -6.24 -14.93
N ALA A 158 -1.24 -5.26 -14.06
CA ALA A 158 -1.38 -3.86 -14.45
C ALA A 158 -0.05 -3.32 -15.01
N TRP A 159 1.05 -3.55 -14.30
CA TRP A 159 2.39 -3.11 -14.70
C TRP A 159 2.82 -3.70 -16.05
N LYS A 160 2.61 -5.02 -16.28
CA LYS A 160 2.89 -5.66 -17.57
C LYS A 160 2.08 -5.07 -18.74
N LYS A 161 0.91 -4.49 -18.45
CA LYS A 161 0.04 -3.83 -19.44
C LYS A 161 0.30 -2.33 -19.56
N GLY A 162 1.22 -1.76 -18.79
CA GLY A 162 1.43 -0.31 -18.75
C GLY A 162 0.26 0.46 -18.12
N LEU A 163 -0.55 -0.20 -17.29
CA LEU A 163 -1.68 0.42 -16.60
C LEU A 163 -1.25 0.99 -15.23
N PRO A 164 -1.95 2.03 -14.72
CA PRO A 164 -1.74 2.54 -13.37
C PRO A 164 -1.87 1.42 -12.33
N LEU A 165 -0.89 1.23 -11.45
CA LEU A 165 -0.81 0.08 -10.55
C LEU A 165 -1.90 0.14 -9.49
N LEU A 166 -1.99 1.25 -8.75
CA LEU A 166 -2.89 1.33 -7.59
C LEU A 166 -4.34 1.51 -8.04
N LYS A 167 -4.63 2.39 -9.01
CA LYS A 167 -5.99 2.60 -9.55
C LYS A 167 -6.57 1.34 -10.20
N SER A 168 -5.73 0.50 -10.83
CA SER A 168 -6.18 -0.79 -11.40
C SER A 168 -6.43 -1.85 -10.33
N CYS A 169 -5.89 -1.67 -9.12
CA CYS A 169 -5.86 -2.67 -8.06
C CYS A 169 -6.50 -2.15 -6.79
N GLY A 170 -7.75 -1.67 -6.91
CA GLY A 170 -8.58 -1.30 -5.79
C GLY A 170 -8.30 0.08 -5.21
N GLY A 171 -7.36 0.86 -5.76
CA GLY A 171 -7.18 2.26 -5.40
C GLY A 171 -8.34 3.14 -5.85
N ALA A 172 -8.53 4.27 -5.19
CA ALA A 172 -9.62 5.20 -5.50
C ALA A 172 -9.58 5.62 -6.98
N SER A 173 -10.64 5.26 -7.70
CA SER A 173 -10.82 5.55 -9.12
C SER A 173 -12.32 5.63 -9.42
N ASN A 174 -12.69 5.98 -10.66
CA ASN A 174 -14.10 5.94 -11.07
C ASN A 174 -14.72 4.53 -10.92
N GLU A 175 -13.89 3.48 -11.02
CA GLU A 175 -14.29 2.08 -10.86
C GLU A 175 -14.40 1.69 -9.38
N PHE A 176 -13.53 2.25 -8.52
CA PHE A 176 -13.54 2.02 -7.08
C PHE A 176 -13.86 3.32 -6.34
N LYS A 177 -15.15 3.71 -6.31
CA LYS A 177 -15.64 4.92 -5.62
C LYS A 177 -15.21 4.99 -4.13
N ASN A 178 -15.03 3.83 -3.49
CA ASN A 178 -14.49 3.69 -2.14
C ASN A 178 -13.17 2.93 -2.15
N GLY A 179 -12.29 3.18 -3.12
CA GLY A 179 -11.02 2.49 -3.25
C GLY A 179 -10.09 2.73 -2.05
N TYR A 180 -9.05 1.91 -1.95
CA TYR A 180 -8.04 2.02 -0.92
C TYR A 180 -7.28 3.34 -1.04
N THR A 181 -7.12 4.01 0.11
CA THR A 181 -6.30 5.22 0.28
C THR A 181 -5.03 4.92 1.07
N ALA A 182 -4.92 3.71 1.63
CA ALA A 182 -3.74 3.20 2.30
C ALA A 182 -3.40 1.78 1.81
N PHE A 183 -2.17 1.56 1.30
CA PHE A 183 -1.69 0.27 0.81
C PHE A 183 -0.62 -0.30 1.73
N MET A 184 -0.99 -1.22 2.62
CA MET A 184 -0.10 -1.68 3.71
C MET A 184 0.64 -2.96 3.38
N GLN A 185 0.22 -3.72 2.37
CA GLN A 185 1.01 -4.81 1.82
C GLN A 185 0.67 -5.05 0.34
N MET A 186 1.64 -4.82 -0.53
CA MET A 186 1.49 -4.93 -1.99
C MET A 186 2.27 -6.11 -2.59
N ASP A 187 3.24 -6.66 -1.86
CA ASP A 187 4.04 -7.78 -2.33
C ASP A 187 3.23 -9.08 -2.47
N TYR A 188 3.67 -9.91 -3.41
CA TYR A 188 3.22 -11.29 -3.49
C TYR A 188 4.32 -12.18 -4.09
N ASN A 189 4.64 -13.27 -3.39
CA ASN A 189 5.59 -14.30 -3.80
C ASN A 189 4.95 -15.69 -3.75
N THR A 190 4.51 -16.16 -4.92
CA THR A 190 4.17 -17.55 -5.18
C THR A 190 5.03 -18.00 -6.35
N PRO A 191 6.13 -18.74 -6.10
CA PRO A 191 6.99 -19.27 -7.14
C PRO A 191 6.20 -19.99 -8.25
N GLY A 192 6.64 -19.82 -9.48
CA GLY A 192 5.94 -20.35 -10.67
C GLY A 192 4.62 -19.63 -11.01
N LYS A 193 4.20 -18.62 -10.24
CA LYS A 193 3.02 -17.79 -10.52
C LYS A 193 3.37 -16.30 -10.56
N THR A 194 3.46 -15.67 -9.39
CA THR A 194 3.72 -14.23 -9.25
C THR A 194 4.84 -14.04 -8.24
N CYS A 195 5.87 -13.32 -8.66
CA CYS A 195 6.97 -12.86 -7.81
C CYS A 195 7.12 -11.37 -8.07
N PHE A 196 6.30 -10.56 -7.42
CA PHE A 196 6.22 -9.13 -7.72
C PHE A 196 6.08 -8.30 -6.46
N TYR A 197 7.03 -7.39 -6.29
CA TYR A 197 7.17 -6.49 -5.16
C TYR A 197 7.12 -5.08 -5.74
N PRO A 198 5.93 -4.48 -5.93
CA PRO A 198 5.78 -3.17 -6.55
C PRO A 198 6.64 -2.09 -5.88
N GLN A 199 6.80 -2.18 -4.56
CA GLN A 199 7.65 -1.27 -3.78
C GLN A 199 9.14 -1.32 -4.15
N MET A 200 9.58 -2.35 -4.89
CA MET A 200 10.94 -2.50 -5.40
C MET A 200 10.99 -2.36 -6.92
N SER A 201 10.16 -3.14 -7.61
CA SER A 201 10.22 -3.31 -9.07
C SER A 201 9.55 -2.18 -9.85
N ALA A 202 8.65 -1.41 -9.23
CA ALA A 202 7.77 -0.48 -9.92
C ALA A 202 7.59 0.84 -9.16
N LEU A 203 8.58 1.26 -8.37
CA LEU A 203 8.52 2.48 -7.57
C LEU A 203 8.36 3.74 -8.45
N ASN A 204 9.03 3.78 -9.60
CA ASN A 204 8.85 4.84 -10.62
C ASN A 204 7.41 4.89 -11.16
N ALA A 205 6.79 3.74 -11.40
CA ALA A 205 5.41 3.68 -11.90
C ALA A 205 4.42 4.18 -10.83
N ILE A 206 4.68 3.85 -9.55
CA ILE A 206 3.92 4.39 -8.41
C ILE A 206 4.07 5.92 -8.35
N HIS A 207 5.29 6.46 -8.48
CA HIS A 207 5.52 7.91 -8.50
C HIS A 207 4.84 8.59 -9.69
N LYS A 208 4.93 8.02 -10.89
CA LYS A 208 4.23 8.55 -12.08
C LYS A 208 2.71 8.62 -11.86
N GLU A 209 2.16 7.65 -11.14
CA GLU A 209 0.73 7.60 -10.84
C GLU A 209 0.31 8.58 -9.71
N TYR A 210 1.14 8.71 -8.67
CA TYR A 210 0.92 9.55 -7.50
C TYR A 210 2.22 10.27 -7.10
N PRO A 211 2.56 11.40 -7.75
CA PRO A 211 3.87 12.07 -7.55
C PRO A 211 4.05 12.68 -6.17
N ASN A 212 2.96 12.83 -5.41
CA ASN A 212 2.94 13.40 -4.08
C ASN A 212 2.51 12.36 -3.03
N ALA A 213 2.58 11.05 -3.31
CA ALA A 213 2.16 10.05 -2.33
C ALA A 213 2.97 10.13 -1.02
N THR A 214 2.36 9.71 0.09
CA THR A 214 3.07 9.50 1.35
C THR A 214 3.58 8.07 1.42
N PHE A 215 4.87 7.91 1.67
CA PHE A 215 5.49 6.61 1.89
C PHE A 215 5.69 6.34 3.38
N VAL A 216 5.40 5.11 3.79
CA VAL A 216 5.74 4.59 5.12
C VAL A 216 6.79 3.51 4.95
N LEU A 217 7.92 3.63 5.64
CA LEU A 217 8.99 2.63 5.66
C LEU A 217 9.14 2.10 7.09
N ILE A 218 8.42 1.02 7.37
CA ILE A 218 8.54 0.32 8.65
C ILE A 218 9.70 -0.68 8.62
N SER A 219 10.47 -0.71 9.71
CA SER A 219 11.65 -1.55 9.89
C SER A 219 11.58 -2.32 11.21
N ARG A 220 12.44 -3.33 11.37
CA ARG A 220 12.70 -4.05 12.63
C ARG A 220 14.11 -4.66 12.57
N PRO A 221 14.68 -5.14 13.69
CA PRO A 221 15.96 -5.84 13.67
C PRO A 221 15.99 -6.98 12.64
N LEU A 222 17.04 -7.04 11.83
CA LEU A 222 17.12 -7.93 10.66
C LEU A 222 17.04 -9.41 11.03
N ASP A 223 17.72 -9.84 12.10
CA ASP A 223 17.67 -11.23 12.56
C ASP A 223 16.25 -11.64 12.98
N ASP A 224 15.47 -10.71 13.53
CA ASP A 224 14.08 -10.94 13.90
C ASP A 224 13.15 -10.97 12.70
N TRP A 225 13.42 -10.14 11.69
CA TRP A 225 12.72 -10.19 10.42
C TRP A 225 12.96 -11.54 9.71
N ILE A 226 14.22 -11.96 9.60
CA ILE A 226 14.63 -13.22 8.98
C ILE A 226 13.95 -14.42 9.67
N ARG A 227 14.04 -14.49 11.00
CA ARG A 227 13.34 -15.52 11.80
C ARG A 227 11.84 -15.53 11.49
N SER A 228 11.23 -14.36 11.31
CA SER A 228 9.82 -14.27 10.94
C SER A 228 9.51 -14.75 9.52
N LEU A 229 10.46 -14.74 8.58
CA LEU A 229 10.29 -15.35 7.26
C LEU A 229 10.36 -16.87 7.33
N ASP A 230 11.31 -17.38 8.12
CA ASP A 230 11.54 -18.81 8.31
C ASP A 230 10.32 -19.50 8.92
N ASP A 231 9.74 -18.86 9.94
CA ASP A 231 8.59 -19.38 10.65
C ASP A 231 7.27 -19.31 9.84
N TRP A 232 7.22 -18.57 8.73
CA TRP A 232 5.96 -18.25 8.05
C TRP A 232 5.73 -19.06 6.76
N HIS A 233 5.21 -20.28 6.89
CA HIS A 233 4.75 -21.10 5.76
C HIS A 233 5.77 -21.17 4.60
N GLY A 234 7.03 -21.47 4.94
CA GLY A 234 8.13 -21.56 3.97
C GLY A 234 8.35 -20.26 3.18
N TYR A 235 8.20 -19.09 3.81
CA TYR A 235 8.33 -17.81 3.09
C TYR A 235 9.72 -17.63 2.50
N ARG A 236 10.79 -17.98 3.24
CA ARG A 236 12.15 -17.93 2.71
C ARG A 236 12.28 -18.74 1.44
N ASN A 237 11.80 -19.99 1.44
CA ASN A 237 11.83 -20.83 0.23
C ASN A 237 11.06 -20.20 -0.93
N ARG A 238 9.93 -19.55 -0.67
CA ARG A 238 9.20 -18.81 -1.71
C ARG A 238 9.96 -17.59 -2.21
N LEU A 239 10.69 -16.92 -1.33
CA LEU A 239 11.51 -15.75 -1.67
C LEU A 239 12.70 -16.15 -2.54
N VAL A 240 13.46 -17.17 -2.14
CA VAL A 240 14.65 -17.65 -2.87
C VAL A 240 14.30 -18.21 -4.25
N ASN A 241 13.08 -18.72 -4.43
CA ASN A 241 12.58 -19.20 -5.72
C ASN A 241 11.92 -18.09 -6.57
N CYS A 242 12.01 -16.82 -6.14
CA CYS A 242 11.52 -15.68 -6.89
C CYS A 242 12.69 -14.87 -7.45
N ASN A 243 12.56 -14.41 -8.71
CA ASN A 243 13.51 -13.46 -9.29
C ASN A 243 13.08 -12.03 -8.95
N LEU A 244 13.61 -11.48 -7.86
CA LEU A 244 13.29 -10.11 -7.39
C LEU A 244 14.46 -9.16 -7.65
N PRO A 245 14.24 -7.83 -7.76
CA PRO A 245 15.32 -6.87 -7.87
C PRO A 245 16.30 -7.01 -6.70
N GLY A 246 17.58 -7.26 -7.02
CA GLY A 246 18.63 -7.46 -6.01
C GLY A 246 18.60 -8.80 -5.27
N LEU A 247 17.68 -9.72 -5.61
CA LEU A 247 17.62 -11.09 -5.06
C LEU A 247 17.27 -12.09 -6.18
N PRO A 248 18.27 -12.54 -6.96
CA PRO A 248 18.09 -13.54 -8.00
C PRO A 248 17.63 -14.90 -7.45
N VAL A 249 17.07 -15.74 -8.32
CA VAL A 249 16.69 -17.11 -7.96
C VAL A 249 17.89 -17.87 -7.42
N GLY A 250 17.72 -18.56 -6.29
CA GLY A 250 18.77 -19.32 -5.60
C GLY A 250 19.58 -18.50 -4.58
N VAL A 251 19.42 -17.18 -4.53
CA VAL A 251 20.07 -16.29 -3.54
C VAL A 251 19.11 -16.01 -2.38
N GLY A 252 19.64 -15.85 -1.15
CA GLY A 252 18.82 -15.63 0.05
C GLY A 252 18.63 -16.87 0.92
N HIS A 253 19.36 -17.95 0.62
CA HIS A 253 19.48 -19.08 1.56
C HIS A 253 20.26 -18.67 2.80
N ASP A 254 21.30 -17.84 2.63
CA ASP A 254 22.10 -17.31 3.73
C ASP A 254 21.46 -16.05 4.33
N ASN A 255 21.61 -15.88 5.64
CA ASN A 255 21.05 -14.71 6.34
C ASN A 255 21.67 -13.40 5.85
N ASP A 256 22.95 -13.41 5.50
CA ASP A 256 23.67 -12.21 5.08
C ASP A 256 23.19 -11.69 3.71
N ASP A 257 22.82 -12.60 2.79
CA ASP A 257 22.14 -12.24 1.53
C ASP A 257 20.86 -11.45 1.80
N LEU A 258 20.01 -11.96 2.70
CA LEU A 258 18.73 -11.34 3.04
C LEU A 258 18.92 -10.01 3.77
N LYS A 259 19.91 -9.92 4.66
CA LYS A 259 20.30 -8.68 5.33
C LYS A 259 20.70 -7.63 4.31
N GLN A 260 21.66 -7.95 3.45
CA GLN A 260 22.17 -7.03 2.45
C GLN A 260 21.06 -6.59 1.48
N TRP A 261 20.22 -7.52 1.03
CA TRP A 261 19.11 -7.25 0.12
C TRP A 261 18.11 -6.24 0.70
N VAL A 262 17.67 -6.43 1.95
CA VAL A 262 16.76 -5.48 2.61
C VAL A 262 17.41 -4.13 2.82
N CYS A 263 18.68 -4.12 3.21
CA CYS A 263 19.41 -2.88 3.42
C CYS A 263 19.52 -2.05 2.15
N HIS A 264 19.85 -2.69 1.02
CA HIS A 264 19.84 -2.06 -0.28
C HIS A 264 18.45 -1.52 -0.63
N HIS A 265 17.38 -2.25 -0.34
CA HIS A 265 16.01 -1.77 -0.55
C HIS A 265 15.71 -0.49 0.26
N GLN A 266 16.00 -0.48 1.56
CA GLN A 266 15.76 0.71 2.39
C GLN A 266 16.59 1.91 1.94
N ALA A 267 17.87 1.71 1.64
CA ALA A 267 18.73 2.75 1.11
C ALA A 267 18.20 3.29 -0.24
N ASN A 268 17.68 2.40 -1.10
CA ASN A 268 17.07 2.79 -2.37
C ASN A 268 15.80 3.61 -2.17
N VAL A 269 14.93 3.24 -1.21
CA VAL A 269 13.73 4.05 -0.89
C VAL A 269 14.11 5.46 -0.42
N ARG A 270 15.10 5.59 0.47
CA ARG A 270 15.57 6.91 0.94
C ARG A 270 16.14 7.75 -0.21
N LYS A 271 17.00 7.15 -1.05
CA LYS A 271 17.53 7.80 -2.26
C LYS A 271 16.42 8.21 -3.23
N PHE A 272 15.40 7.38 -3.38
CA PHE A 272 14.26 7.66 -4.23
C PHE A 272 13.48 8.89 -3.75
N VAL A 273 13.15 8.96 -2.45
CA VAL A 273 12.46 10.12 -1.88
C VAL A 273 13.31 11.37 -1.95
N GLN A 274 14.63 11.26 -1.71
CA GLN A 274 15.55 12.39 -1.87
C GLN A 274 15.54 12.95 -3.30
N ALA A 275 15.42 12.08 -4.32
CA ALA A 275 15.31 12.48 -5.72
C ALA A 275 13.91 13.01 -6.09
N HIS A 276 12.90 12.75 -5.27
CA HIS A 276 11.49 13.10 -5.50
C HIS A 276 10.88 13.75 -4.24
N PRO A 277 11.30 14.99 -3.88
CA PRO A 277 10.96 15.62 -2.61
C PRO A 277 9.47 16.01 -2.47
N SER A 278 8.67 15.81 -3.52
CA SER A 278 7.22 15.91 -3.45
C SER A 278 6.57 14.78 -2.63
N HIS A 279 7.29 13.68 -2.42
CA HIS A 279 6.89 12.62 -1.52
C HIS A 279 7.24 12.93 -0.07
N ALA A 280 6.35 12.54 0.85
CA ALA A 280 6.68 12.43 2.26
C ALA A 280 7.18 11.02 2.57
N LEU A 281 8.15 10.89 3.48
CA LEU A 281 8.61 9.61 4.01
C LEU A 281 8.47 9.58 5.53
N VAL A 282 7.71 8.59 6.02
CA VAL A 282 7.51 8.29 7.44
C VAL A 282 8.26 7.00 7.76
N GLU A 283 9.32 7.09 8.56
CA GLU A 283 10.10 5.93 8.97
C GLU A 283 9.72 5.48 10.39
N LEU A 284 9.48 4.19 10.55
CA LEU A 284 9.04 3.60 11.82
C LEU A 284 9.91 2.41 12.20
N ASN A 285 10.13 2.22 13.49
CA ASN A 285 10.70 0.98 14.03
C ASN A 285 9.57 0.19 14.70
N LEU A 286 9.28 -1.01 14.19
CA LEU A 286 8.17 -1.88 14.64
C LEU A 286 8.12 -2.08 16.16
N TYR A 287 9.27 -2.05 16.85
CA TYR A 287 9.34 -2.28 18.29
C TYR A 287 9.15 -1.02 19.14
N GLU A 288 9.21 0.16 18.53
CA GLU A 288 8.95 1.44 19.22
C GLU A 288 7.45 1.75 19.26
N THR A 289 6.65 0.84 19.84
CA THR A 289 5.18 0.89 19.71
C THR A 289 4.57 2.18 20.25
N THR A 290 5.04 2.69 21.40
CA THR A 290 4.54 3.93 22.00
C THR A 290 4.88 5.15 21.15
N GLN A 291 6.12 5.22 20.63
CA GLN A 291 6.52 6.32 19.77
C GLN A 291 5.81 6.28 18.43
N ASN A 292 5.66 5.09 17.83
CA ASN A 292 4.91 4.91 16.59
C ASN A 292 3.44 5.27 16.78
N ASP A 293 2.81 4.89 17.88
CA ASP A 293 1.42 5.26 18.16
C ASP A 293 1.25 6.78 18.21
N ARG A 294 2.16 7.48 18.92
CA ARG A 294 2.18 8.94 18.95
C ARG A 294 2.39 9.56 17.56
N ILE A 295 3.43 9.14 16.84
CA ILE A 295 3.75 9.65 15.48
C ILE A 295 2.56 9.44 14.55
N MET A 296 2.06 8.20 14.48
CA MET A 296 0.99 7.84 13.56
C MET A 296 -0.30 8.56 13.92
N SER A 297 -0.61 8.70 15.22
CA SER A 297 -1.77 9.45 15.68
C SER A 297 -1.70 10.92 15.28
N GLN A 298 -0.55 11.55 15.47
CA GLN A 298 -0.35 12.97 15.10
C GLN A 298 -0.39 13.22 13.59
N LEU A 299 0.05 12.25 12.78
CA LEU A 299 0.09 12.38 11.32
C LEU A 299 -1.25 12.05 10.65
N PHE A 300 -2.02 11.12 11.22
CA PHE A 300 -3.11 10.47 10.49
C PHE A 300 -4.46 10.45 11.23
N LEU A 301 -4.54 10.85 12.50
CA LEU A 301 -5.83 11.05 13.17
C LEU A 301 -6.23 12.52 13.06
N ASN A 302 -7.51 12.76 12.76
CA ASN A 302 -8.08 14.10 12.83
C ASN A 302 -8.17 14.54 14.30
N GLU A 303 -8.07 15.84 14.58
CA GLU A 303 -8.13 16.40 15.96
C GLU A 303 -9.40 16.02 16.75
N GLY A 304 -10.46 15.54 16.07
CA GLY A 304 -11.67 14.99 16.70
C GLY A 304 -11.56 13.55 17.21
N HIS A 305 -10.51 12.80 16.86
CA HIS A 305 -10.08 11.56 17.52
C HIS A 305 -9.02 11.90 18.57
N SER A 306 -9.29 12.91 19.39
CA SER A 306 -8.46 13.21 20.55
C SER A 306 -8.48 11.98 21.45
N ALA A 307 -7.34 11.32 21.57
CA ALA A 307 -7.04 10.51 22.75
C ALA A 307 -7.19 11.45 23.94
N THR A 308 -8.36 11.43 24.57
CA THR A 308 -8.62 12.13 25.82
C THR A 308 -7.78 11.44 26.89
N SER A 309 -6.55 11.89 27.09
CA SER A 309 -5.86 11.73 28.37
C SER A 309 -4.59 12.57 28.40
N ASN A 310 -4.69 13.72 29.06
CA ASN A 310 -3.59 14.29 29.84
C ASN A 310 -3.36 13.49 31.15
N ASP A 311 -3.88 12.27 31.25
CA ASP A 311 -3.64 11.37 32.36
C ASP A 311 -2.40 10.51 32.05
N GLU A 312 -1.25 10.95 32.56
CA GLU A 312 0.05 10.27 32.51
C GLU A 312 0.08 8.90 33.23
N ALA A 313 -1.06 8.29 33.58
CA ALA A 313 -1.08 7.12 34.46
C ALA A 313 -2.21 6.11 34.20
N ASN A 314 -2.55 5.80 32.94
CA ASN A 314 -3.21 4.53 32.65
C ASN A 314 -2.91 4.01 31.23
N THR A 315 -1.96 3.09 31.11
CA THR A 315 -1.37 2.61 29.86
C THR A 315 -2.21 1.60 29.06
N ASP A 316 -3.50 1.43 29.36
CA ASP A 316 -4.26 0.27 28.86
C ASP A 316 -5.35 0.54 27.82
N GLY A 317 -5.48 1.75 27.26
CA GLY A 317 -6.38 1.89 26.11
C GLY A 317 -6.54 3.29 25.53
N ALA A 318 -5.97 3.51 24.35
CA ALA A 318 -6.49 4.44 23.31
C ALA A 318 -5.63 4.43 22.03
N GLY A 319 -4.42 3.85 22.05
CA GLY A 319 -3.55 3.80 20.88
C GLY A 319 -4.07 2.84 19.80
N CYS A 320 -4.18 3.33 18.56
CA CYS A 320 -4.53 2.51 17.40
C CYS A 320 -3.33 1.66 16.91
N PHE A 321 -2.10 2.02 17.29
CA PHE A 321 -0.90 1.33 16.85
C PHE A 321 -0.44 0.30 17.89
N GLY A 322 -0.19 -0.93 17.44
CA GLY A 322 0.36 -1.98 18.29
C GLY A 322 0.69 -3.24 17.53
N HIS A 323 1.28 -4.22 18.22
CA HIS A 323 1.49 -5.53 17.62
C HIS A 323 0.15 -6.22 17.34
N ALA A 324 -0.27 -6.23 16.07
CA ALA A 324 -1.50 -6.90 15.64
C ALA A 324 -1.42 -8.42 15.89
N ASN A 325 -0.21 -8.98 15.88
CA ASN A 325 0.02 -10.37 16.23
C ASN A 325 0.21 -10.53 17.75
N LYS A 326 -0.88 -10.41 18.51
CA LYS A 326 -0.92 -10.83 19.92
C LYS A 326 -0.87 -12.35 19.95
N ASN A 327 0.31 -12.93 19.74
CA ASN A 327 0.55 -14.32 20.11
C ASN A 327 0.36 -14.40 21.63
N HIS A 328 -0.85 -14.73 22.08
CA HIS A 328 -1.15 -15.14 23.44
C HIS A 328 -0.47 -16.48 23.71
N LYS A 329 0.87 -16.51 23.67
CA LYS A 329 1.60 -17.56 24.38
C LYS A 329 1.29 -17.30 25.84
N LYS A 330 0.32 -18.05 26.39
CA LYS A 330 0.15 -18.25 27.83
C LYS A 330 1.56 -18.36 28.39
N LYS A 331 1.99 -17.39 29.19
CA LYS A 331 3.16 -17.56 30.03
C LYS A 331 2.86 -18.82 30.84
N LYS A 332 3.41 -19.97 30.44
CA LYS A 332 3.45 -21.13 31.32
C LYS A 332 4.29 -20.65 32.49
N ASN A 333 3.65 -20.41 33.63
CA ASN A 333 4.35 -20.21 34.87
C ASN A 333 5.22 -21.45 35.06
N VAL A 334 6.52 -21.28 34.82
CA VAL A 334 7.52 -22.24 35.28
C VAL A 334 7.58 -22.00 36.77
N THR A 335 6.69 -22.65 37.52
CA THR A 335 6.88 -22.88 38.95
C THR A 335 8.14 -23.71 39.08
N ARG A 336 9.20 -23.05 39.53
CA ARG A 336 10.45 -23.68 39.96
C ARG A 336 10.11 -24.41 41.26
N GLU A 337 9.88 -25.72 41.18
CA GLU A 337 9.98 -26.60 42.34
C GLU A 337 11.44 -26.57 42.81
N GLU A 338 11.69 -25.85 43.89
CA GLU A 338 12.87 -26.09 44.72
C GLU A 338 12.63 -27.38 45.48
N SER A 339 13.27 -28.45 45.01
CA SER A 339 13.54 -29.67 45.77
C SER A 339 15.05 -29.79 45.94
N ALA A 340 15.47 -30.24 47.12
CA ALA A 340 16.83 -30.36 47.66
C ALA A 340 17.27 -29.09 48.45
N THR A 341 17.53 -29.15 49.75
CA THR A 341 17.99 -30.23 50.65
C THR A 341 17.57 -29.97 52.07
#